data_AF-F3ZXE5-F1
#
_entry.id   AF-F3ZXE5-F1
#
_cell.length_a   1.000
_cell.length_b   1.000
_cell.length_c   1.000
_cell.angle_alpha   90.00
_cell.angle_beta   90.00
_cell.angle_gamma   90.00
#
_symmetry.space_group_name_H-M   'P 1'
#
loop_
_entity.id
_entity.type
_entity.pdbx_description
1 polymer ?
#
loop_
_entity_poly.entity_id
_entity_poly.type
_entity_poly.pdbx_seq_one_letter_code
_entity_poly.pdbx_strand_id
1 'polypeptide(L)'
;MRITIDFDDEFSETIKRESIKNGISLSEFIKRCVQRCINDGIVFKEVENYVDDETIQKILEESLDKLPSKKKFLLQELFGLDWRDLTNGQRQRLGKYFYRAVINGQYPNVKFIGKKSAYGGKAMYEKI
;
A
#
# COMPACT_ATOMS: atom_id res chain seq x y z
N MET A 1 25.21 1.61 -12.88
CA MET A 1 24.01 1.38 -12.04
C MET A 1 23.23 2.68 -11.98
N ARG A 2 21.93 2.65 -12.30
CA ARG A 2 21.05 3.83 -12.25
C ARG A 2 20.06 3.59 -11.11
N ILE A 3 19.95 4.54 -10.19
CA ILE A 3 19.02 4.52 -9.07
C ILE A 3 18.00 5.62 -9.33
N THR A 4 16.71 5.27 -9.25
CA THR A 4 15.60 6.24 -9.24
C THR A 4 15.15 6.37 -7.79
N ILE A 5 14.98 7.60 -7.32
CA ILE A 5 14.55 7.89 -5.95
C ILE A 5 13.38 8.86 -6.08
N ASP A 6 12.21 8.46 -5.59
CA ASP A 6 11.03 9.30 -5.52
C ASP A 6 10.95 9.96 -4.14
N PHE A 7 10.65 11.25 -4.15
CA PHE A 7 10.48 12.08 -2.96
C PHE A 7 9.11 12.75 -3.06
N ASP A 8 8.46 12.98 -1.92
CA ASP A 8 7.32 13.90 -1.89
C ASP A 8 7.77 15.35 -2.17
N ASP A 9 6.79 16.22 -2.43
CA ASP A 9 7.05 17.61 -2.81
C ASP A 9 7.72 18.41 -1.67
N GLU A 10 7.36 18.14 -0.41
CA GLU A 10 7.91 18.84 0.75
C GLU A 10 9.39 18.51 0.95
N PHE A 11 9.74 17.23 0.85
CA PHE A 11 11.10 16.74 0.96
C PHE A 11 11.94 17.18 -0.25
N SER A 12 11.37 17.18 -1.45
CA SER A 12 12.01 17.70 -2.66
C SER A 12 12.45 19.15 -2.52
N GLU A 13 11.57 20.02 -2.00
CA GLU A 13 11.89 21.42 -1.76
C GLU A 13 12.96 21.60 -0.68
N THR A 14 12.93 20.76 0.36
CA THR A 14 13.95 20.75 1.42
C THR A 14 15.33 20.40 0.87
N ILE A 15 15.45 19.35 0.06
CA ILE A 15 16.73 18.95 -0.56
C ILE A 15 17.24 20.06 -1.49
N LYS A 16 16.38 20.66 -2.31
CA LYS A 16 16.78 21.78 -3.19
C LYS A 16 17.34 22.94 -2.37
N ARG A 17 16.65 23.36 -1.31
CA ARG A 17 17.10 24.46 -0.44
C ARG A 17 18.46 24.16 0.19
N GLU A 18 18.64 22.96 0.73
CA GLU A 18 19.91 22.58 1.35
C GLU A 18 21.05 22.46 0.31
N SER A 19 20.77 22.00 -0.92
CA SER A 19 21.78 21.99 -1.99
C SER A 19 22.31 23.40 -2.32
N ILE A 20 21.41 24.39 -2.42
CA ILE A 20 21.74 25.80 -2.65
C ILE A 20 22.57 26.35 -1.48
N LYS A 21 22.14 26.10 -0.24
CA LYS A 21 22.84 26.53 0.98
C LYS A 21 24.25 25.96 1.08
N ASN A 22 24.47 24.74 0.59
CA ASN A 22 25.78 24.09 0.56
C ASN A 22 26.61 24.47 -0.70
N GLY A 23 26.07 25.30 -1.60
CA GLY A 23 26.77 25.76 -2.80
C GLY A 23 27.11 24.64 -3.80
N ILE A 24 26.36 23.54 -3.78
CA ILE A 24 26.58 22.38 -4.65
C ILE A 24 25.34 22.06 -5.46
N SER A 25 25.52 21.36 -6.59
CA SER A 25 24.40 20.94 -7.42
C SER A 25 23.52 19.92 -6.67
N LEU A 26 22.22 19.93 -6.96
CA LEU A 26 21.25 18.99 -6.39
C LEU A 26 21.70 17.53 -6.54
N SER A 27 22.22 17.16 -7.72
CA SER A 27 22.71 15.80 -7.98
C SER A 27 23.90 15.42 -7.10
N GLU A 28 24.80 16.37 -6.83
CA GLU A 28 25.98 16.13 -5.99
C GLU A 28 25.58 16.05 -4.51
N PHE A 29 24.63 16.88 -4.09
CA PHE A 29 24.05 16.83 -2.75
C PHE A 29 23.38 15.48 -2.47
N ILE A 30 22.51 15.01 -3.39
CA ILE A 30 21.85 13.70 -3.27
C ILE A 30 22.87 12.56 -3.18
N LYS A 31 23.90 12.57 -4.02
CA LYS A 31 24.97 11.56 -3.97
C LYS A 31 25.65 11.51 -2.59
N ARG A 32 25.96 12.67 -2.00
CA ARG A 32 26.57 12.75 -0.67
C ARG A 32 25.66 12.23 0.42
N CYS A 33 24.36 12.56 0.36
CA CYS A 33 23.37 12.05 1.31
C CYS A 33 23.28 10.52 1.24
N VAL A 34 23.14 9.96 0.04
CA VAL A 34 23.06 8.50 -0.16
C VAL A 34 24.36 7.82 0.29
N GLN A 35 25.52 8.37 -0.08
CA GLN A 35 26.81 7.82 0.33
C GLN A 35 26.99 7.85 1.86
N ARG A 36 26.51 8.92 2.52
CA ARG A 36 26.53 9.03 3.97
C ARG A 36 25.63 7.96 4.61
N CYS A 37 24.42 7.76 4.09
CA CYS A 37 23.54 6.69 4.56
C CYS A 37 24.20 5.31 4.44
N ILE A 38 24.89 5.04 3.32
CA ILE A 38 25.65 3.79 3.13
C ILE A 38 26.78 3.66 4.16
N ASN A 39 27.58 4.71 4.35
CA ASN A 39 28.71 4.69 5.27
C ASN A 39 28.28 4.55 6.73
N ASP A 40 27.15 5.16 7.10
CA ASP A 40 26.58 5.12 8.44
C ASP A 40 25.82 3.79 8.70
N GLY A 41 25.85 2.85 7.74
CA GLY A 41 25.14 1.57 7.85
C GLY A 41 23.61 1.74 7.88
N ILE A 42 23.10 2.89 7.44
CA ILE A 42 21.67 3.15 7.28
C ILE A 42 21.21 2.33 6.08
N VAL A 43 20.79 1.11 6.37
CA VAL A 43 19.99 0.31 5.45
C VAL A 43 18.69 1.09 5.29
N PHE A 44 18.48 1.68 4.11
CA PHE A 44 17.13 1.99 3.68
C PHE A 44 16.40 0.66 3.74
N LYS A 45 15.62 0.44 4.81
CA LYS A 45 14.59 -0.58 4.76
C LYS A 45 13.85 -0.28 3.47
N GLU A 46 13.73 -1.30 2.61
CA GLU A 46 12.73 -1.32 1.55
C GLU A 46 11.59 -0.46 2.03
N VAL A 47 11.28 0.60 1.28
CA VAL A 47 10.07 1.37 1.54
C VAL A 47 8.99 0.31 1.42
N GLU A 48 8.56 -0.26 2.57
CA GLU A 48 7.37 -1.06 2.61
C GLU A 48 6.38 -0.15 1.94
N ASN A 49 5.84 -0.57 0.78
CA ASN A 49 4.80 0.16 0.08
C ASN A 49 3.69 0.40 1.10
N TYR A 50 3.77 1.52 1.80
CA TYR A 50 2.89 1.88 2.88
C TYR A 50 1.74 2.52 2.14
N VAL A 51 0.86 1.66 1.63
CA VAL A 51 -0.44 2.09 1.19
C VAL A 51 -1.15 2.52 2.47
N ASP A 52 -1.29 3.83 2.65
CA ASP A 52 -2.00 4.37 3.80
C ASP A 52 -3.44 3.84 3.83
N ASP A 53 -4.03 3.85 5.03
CA ASP A 53 -5.35 3.27 5.26
C ASP A 53 -6.45 3.96 4.40
N GLU A 54 -6.26 5.23 4.03
CA GLU A 54 -7.18 6.01 3.20
C GLU A 54 -7.16 5.54 1.74
N THR A 55 -5.98 5.32 1.18
CA THR A 55 -5.80 4.77 -0.16
C THR A 55 -6.38 3.36 -0.26
N ILE A 56 -6.16 2.53 0.78
CA ILE A 56 -6.77 1.19 0.87
C ILE A 56 -8.29 1.29 0.85
N GLN A 57 -8.86 2.19 1.66
CA GLN A 57 -10.31 2.38 1.74
C GLN A 57 -10.88 2.82 0.39
N LYS A 58 -10.24 3.77 -0.27
CA LYS A 58 -10.67 4.25 -1.59
C LYS A 58 -10.69 3.13 -2.63
N ILE A 59 -9.63 2.30 -2.69
CA ILE A 59 -9.58 1.14 -3.59
C ILE A 59 -10.72 0.16 -3.29
N LEU A 60 -11.00 -0.10 -2.00
CA LEU A 60 -12.11 -0.97 -1.61
C LEU A 60 -13.45 -0.43 -2.11
N GLU A 61 -13.74 0.84 -1.86
CA GLU A 61 -15.00 1.47 -2.26
C GLU A 61 -15.19 1.43 -3.78
N GLU A 62 -14.17 1.86 -4.54
CA GLU A 62 -14.22 1.86 -6.01
C GLU A 62 -14.37 0.44 -6.60
N SER A 63 -13.67 -0.54 -6.04
CA SER A 63 -13.75 -1.93 -6.50
C SER A 63 -15.07 -2.58 -6.13
N LEU A 64 -15.62 -2.28 -4.96
CA LEU A 64 -16.92 -2.80 -4.53
C LEU A 64 -18.07 -2.25 -5.35
N ASP A 65 -18.01 -1.00 -5.80
CA ASP A 65 -19.05 -0.39 -6.63
C ASP A 65 -19.08 -0.95 -8.05
N LYS A 66 -17.93 -1.39 -8.57
CA LYS A 66 -17.82 -2.04 -9.89
C LYS A 66 -18.26 -3.51 -9.85
N LEU A 67 -18.46 -4.11 -8.68
CA LEU A 67 -18.85 -5.51 -8.58
C LEU A 67 -20.35 -5.70 -8.87
N PRO A 68 -20.72 -6.63 -9.78
CA PRO A 68 -22.11 -6.98 -10.00
C PRO A 68 -22.73 -7.60 -8.73
N SER A 69 -24.02 -7.32 -8.50
CA SER A 69 -24.81 -7.92 -7.42
C SER A 69 -24.77 -9.45 -7.49
N LYS A 70 -24.81 -10.11 -6.33
CA LYS A 70 -24.69 -11.55 -6.10
C LYS A 70 -23.33 -12.15 -6.49
N LYS A 71 -22.35 -11.34 -6.88
CA LYS A 71 -21.00 -11.85 -7.16
C LYS A 71 -20.32 -12.26 -5.86
N LYS A 72 -19.84 -13.49 -5.85
CA LYS A 72 -18.97 -14.02 -4.80
C LYS A 72 -17.52 -13.68 -5.12
N PHE A 73 -16.78 -13.19 -4.13
CA PHE A 73 -15.41 -12.75 -4.32
C PHE A 73 -14.54 -13.01 -3.09
N LEU A 74 -13.23 -13.07 -3.33
CA LEU A 74 -12.20 -12.99 -2.30
C LEU A 74 -11.69 -11.55 -2.19
N LEU A 75 -11.27 -11.12 -1.01
CA LEU A 75 -10.72 -9.76 -0.83
C LEU A 75 -9.59 -9.43 -1.81
N GLN A 76 -8.70 -10.39 -2.08
CA GLN A 76 -7.59 -10.24 -3.02
C GLN A 76 -8.03 -9.92 -4.45
N GLU A 77 -9.25 -10.30 -4.84
CA GLU A 77 -9.80 -10.02 -6.17
C GLU A 77 -10.21 -8.56 -6.33
N LEU A 78 -10.40 -7.82 -5.24
CA LEU A 78 -10.68 -6.39 -5.27
C LEU A 78 -9.43 -5.55 -5.56
N PHE A 79 -8.26 -6.05 -5.17
CA PHE A 79 -6.98 -5.34 -5.28
C PHE A 79 -6.16 -5.76 -6.51
N GLY A 80 -6.46 -6.91 -7.13
CA GLY A 80 -5.80 -7.31 -8.38
C GLY A 80 -4.27 -7.43 -8.26
N LEU A 81 -3.54 -6.65 -9.07
CA LEU A 81 -2.07 -6.63 -9.08
C LEU A 81 -1.50 -6.04 -7.79
N ASP A 82 -2.14 -5.01 -7.24
CA ASP A 82 -1.71 -4.31 -6.02
C ASP A 82 -1.68 -5.25 -4.80
N TRP A 83 -2.50 -6.32 -4.81
CA TRP A 83 -2.46 -7.34 -3.76
C TRP A 83 -1.10 -8.05 -3.66
N ARG A 84 -0.40 -8.23 -4.80
CA ARG A 84 0.90 -8.91 -4.85
C ARG A 84 2.01 -8.05 -4.25
N ASP A 85 1.86 -6.74 -4.32
CA ASP A 85 2.82 -5.77 -3.80
C ASP A 85 2.70 -5.58 -2.28
N LEU A 86 1.58 -6.02 -1.69
CA LEU A 86 1.41 -6.06 -0.23
C LEU A 86 2.24 -7.19 0.40
N THR A 87 2.91 -6.91 1.50
CA THR A 87 3.56 -7.91 2.35
C THR A 87 2.53 -8.86 2.99
N ASN A 88 2.98 -10.04 3.44
CA ASN A 88 2.10 -10.98 4.14
C ASN A 88 1.45 -10.36 5.39
N GLY A 89 2.17 -9.50 6.12
CA GLY A 89 1.63 -8.79 7.28
C GLY A 89 0.51 -7.81 6.90
N GLN A 90 0.72 -7.02 5.84
CA GLN A 90 -0.28 -6.09 5.31
C GLN A 90 -1.54 -6.83 4.85
N ARG A 91 -1.40 -7.91 4.06
CA ARG A 91 -2.54 -8.74 3.62
C ARG A 91 -3.35 -9.29 4.79
N GLN A 92 -2.69 -9.73 5.86
CA GLN A 92 -3.37 -10.23 7.06
C GLN A 92 -4.10 -9.11 7.82
N ARG A 93 -3.47 -7.94 7.99
CA ARG A 93 -4.11 -6.77 8.62
C ARG A 93 -5.33 -6.33 7.83
N LEU A 94 -5.18 -6.21 6.51
CA LEU A 94 -6.24 -5.82 5.59
C LEU A 94 -7.41 -6.81 5.61
N GLY A 95 -7.12 -8.12 5.59
CA GLY A 95 -8.14 -9.16 5.72
C GLY A 95 -8.92 -9.07 7.05
N LYS A 96 -8.22 -8.83 8.17
CA LYS A 96 -8.86 -8.64 9.48
C LYS A 96 -9.70 -7.36 9.54
N TYR A 97 -9.17 -6.27 9.00
CA TYR A 97 -9.87 -4.98 8.90
C TYR A 97 -11.15 -5.12 8.09
N PHE A 98 -11.05 -5.62 6.85
CA PHE A 98 -12.19 -5.76 5.95
C PHE A 98 -13.26 -6.70 6.52
N TYR A 99 -12.85 -7.82 7.12
CA TYR A 99 -13.79 -8.70 7.82
C TYR A 99 -14.56 -7.96 8.93
N ARG A 100 -13.87 -7.22 9.80
CA ARG A 100 -14.52 -6.44 10.87
C ARG A 100 -15.44 -5.36 10.30
N ALA A 101 -15.01 -4.67 9.26
CA ALA A 101 -15.81 -3.64 8.59
C ALA A 101 -17.12 -4.19 8.03
N VAL A 102 -17.07 -5.36 7.36
CA VAL A 102 -18.26 -6.05 6.85
C VAL A 102 -19.18 -6.50 7.99
N ILE A 103 -18.64 -7.14 9.03
CA ILE A 103 -19.46 -7.62 10.17
C ILE A 103 -20.08 -6.46 10.96
N ASN A 104 -19.38 -5.33 11.06
CA ASN A 104 -19.89 -4.12 11.72
C ASN A 104 -20.84 -3.28 10.84
N GLY A 105 -21.12 -3.72 9.61
CA GLY A 105 -22.06 -3.03 8.71
C GLY A 105 -21.50 -1.78 8.02
N GLN A 106 -20.19 -1.54 8.04
CA GLN A 106 -19.57 -0.44 7.29
C GLN A 106 -19.72 -0.62 5.76
N TYR A 107 -19.81 -1.87 5.30
CA TYR A 107 -20.10 -2.22 3.91
C TYR A 107 -21.46 -2.94 3.84
N PRO A 108 -22.60 -2.21 3.88
CA PRO A 108 -23.93 -2.81 3.98
C PRO A 108 -24.34 -3.62 2.75
N ASN A 109 -23.67 -3.40 1.62
CA ASN A 109 -23.85 -4.10 0.36
C ASN A 109 -22.92 -5.32 0.22
N VAL A 110 -22.19 -5.70 1.27
CA VAL A 110 -21.29 -6.85 1.27
C VAL A 110 -21.65 -7.77 2.42
N LYS A 111 -21.71 -9.07 2.15
CA LYS A 111 -21.96 -10.11 3.15
C LYS A 111 -20.80 -11.08 3.22
N PHE A 112 -20.36 -11.40 4.43
CA PHE A 112 -19.45 -12.53 4.66
C PHE A 112 -20.23 -13.85 4.52
N ILE A 113 -19.75 -14.75 3.67
CA ILE A 113 -20.42 -16.03 3.36
C ILE A 113 -19.62 -17.27 3.81
N GLY A 114 -18.52 -17.08 4.55
CA GLY A 114 -17.73 -18.15 5.14
C GLY A 114 -16.28 -18.18 4.67
N LYS A 115 -15.58 -19.29 4.96
CA LYS A 115 -14.22 -19.56 4.50
C LYS A 115 -14.23 -20.76 3.56
N LYS A 116 -13.48 -20.69 2.47
CA LYS A 116 -13.44 -21.79 1.49
C LYS A 116 -12.12 -22.55 1.59
N SER A 117 -12.19 -23.82 1.98
CA SER A 117 -11.02 -24.70 2.16
C SER A 117 -10.19 -24.83 0.88
N ALA A 118 -10.86 -24.88 -0.28
CA ALA A 118 -10.23 -24.92 -1.60
C ALA A 118 -9.31 -23.70 -1.89
N TYR A 119 -9.42 -22.62 -1.12
CA TYR A 119 -8.58 -21.42 -1.25
C TYR A 119 -7.67 -21.22 -0.04
N GLY A 120 -7.31 -22.30 0.66
CA GLY A 120 -6.46 -22.23 1.84
C GLY A 120 -7.14 -21.58 3.05
N GLY A 121 -8.47 -21.70 3.15
CA GLY A 121 -9.24 -21.15 4.28
C GLY A 121 -9.45 -19.64 4.22
N LYS A 122 -9.30 -19.02 3.05
CA LYS A 122 -9.55 -17.59 2.84
C LYS A 122 -11.04 -17.24 3.00
N ALA A 123 -11.29 -16.05 3.54
CA ALA A 123 -12.63 -15.48 3.71
C ALA A 123 -13.26 -15.15 2.35
N MET A 124 -14.52 -15.55 2.18
CA MET A 124 -15.35 -15.32 1.01
C MET A 124 -16.46 -14.34 1.34
N TYR A 125 -16.76 -13.49 0.37
CA TYR A 125 -17.77 -12.44 0.47
C TYR A 125 -18.72 -12.51 -0.72
N GLU A 126 -19.89 -11.90 -0.59
CA GLU A 126 -20.89 -11.76 -1.65
C GLU A 126 -21.39 -10.31 -1.68
N LYS A 127 -21.44 -9.71 -2.86
CA LYS A 127 -22.10 -8.41 -3.08
C LYS A 127 -23.61 -8.64 -3.04
N ILE A 128 -24.34 -7.89 -2.22
CA ILE A 128 -25.80 -7.90 -2.16
C ILE A 128 -26.36 -7.07 -3.32
#